data_AF-A0A662WEW3-F1
#
_entry.id   AF-A0A662WEW3-F1
#
_cell.length_a   1.000
_cell.length_b   1.000
_cell.length_c   1.000
_cell.angle_alpha   90.00
_cell.angle_beta   90.00
_cell.angle_gamma   90.00
#
_symmetry.space_group_name_H-M   'P 1'
#
loop_
_entity.id
_entity.type
_entity.pdbx_description
1 polymer ?
#
loop_
_entity_poly.entity_id
_entity_poly.type
_entity_poly.pdbx_seq_one_letter_code
_entity_poly.pdbx_strand_id
1 'polypeptide(L)'
;MKYMSRELKSVALKSPALDLKFVAPRRRSWSFGSLLLLYGLGFLLTEAFIFNFFRFSSGSRFIQVPSDSEEFALQSPGLEAVDIGEIAVPHWMLDKVSDVPVAEREHLSWLHAACLARKQAIIPWQHGAPEYSQGQKHDDAFVLERDDPRVLEQLRQCPDVDIYLPDGIRGLGYCEDAVAFTKFLHTRLLPLWAVEDKFYDPELDREVMYYELCPLTPMLFFNHYWDSRPDRSEWPVEKPIYIMPNIEMGELTAKDYWRVDVVLCRTLSCDQRVKRWYAQEGNPRNAKVFYTRHTSTDIANHAVQMLGEDTVKPKSFSKVRFTHTSGARYDDGQFIVAIYAVVSG
;
A
#
# COMPACT_ATOMS: atom_id res chain seq x y z
N MET A 1 4.47 -43.28 18.57
CA MET A 1 3.49 -42.17 18.68
C MET A 1 2.51 -42.32 17.53
N LYS A 2 1.25 -42.67 17.83
CA LYS A 2 0.21 -43.00 16.85
C LYS A 2 -0.35 -41.74 16.20
N TYR A 3 -0.36 -41.67 14.88
CA TYR A 3 -1.10 -40.66 14.11
C TYR A 3 -2.60 -40.94 14.25
N MET A 4 -3.34 -39.99 14.83
CA MET A 4 -4.80 -40.02 14.86
C MET A 4 -5.35 -39.30 13.61
N SER A 5 -5.95 -40.07 12.72
CA SER A 5 -6.82 -39.60 11.64
C SER A 5 -8.13 -39.09 12.26
N ARG A 6 -8.54 -37.86 11.93
CA ARG A 6 -9.87 -37.32 12.29
C ARG A 6 -10.79 -37.46 11.07
N GLU A 7 -11.74 -38.38 11.15
CA GLU A 7 -12.90 -38.44 10.25
C GLU A 7 -13.89 -37.33 10.58
N LEU A 8 -14.30 -36.56 9.57
CA LEU A 8 -15.43 -35.64 9.64
C LEU A 8 -16.73 -36.43 9.42
N LYS A 9 -17.55 -36.57 10.46
CA LYS A 9 -18.91 -37.10 10.37
C LYS A 9 -19.90 -35.95 10.16
N SER A 10 -20.57 -35.94 9.02
CA SER A 10 -21.72 -35.05 8.77
C SER A 10 -22.93 -35.50 9.59
N VAL A 11 -23.43 -34.63 10.47
CA VAL A 11 -24.66 -34.85 11.22
C VAL A 11 -25.82 -34.23 10.44
N ALA A 12 -26.67 -35.06 9.84
CA ALA A 12 -27.91 -34.63 9.23
C ALA A 12 -28.99 -34.46 10.32
N LEU A 13 -29.37 -33.22 10.60
CA LEU A 13 -30.51 -32.89 11.46
C LEU A 13 -31.82 -33.20 10.70
N LYS A 14 -32.55 -34.23 11.15
CA LYS A 14 -33.92 -34.52 10.72
C LYS A 14 -34.88 -33.57 11.46
N SER A 15 -35.54 -32.67 10.73
CA SER A 15 -36.71 -31.95 11.22
C SER A 15 -37.97 -32.83 11.06
N PRO A 16 -38.90 -32.83 12.03
CA PRO A 16 -40.13 -33.61 11.93
C PRO A 16 -41.13 -32.95 10.97
N ALA A 17 -41.87 -33.79 10.24
CA ALA A 17 -42.91 -33.37 9.31
C ALA A 17 -44.10 -32.75 10.05
N LEU A 18 -44.50 -31.54 9.64
CA LEU A 18 -45.75 -30.90 10.03
C LEU A 18 -46.89 -31.40 9.15
N ASP A 19 -47.82 -32.14 9.77
CA ASP A 19 -49.06 -32.63 9.16
C ASP A 19 -50.10 -31.50 9.07
N LEU A 20 -50.21 -30.89 7.88
CA LEU A 20 -51.18 -29.84 7.57
C LEU A 20 -52.38 -30.44 6.84
N LYS A 21 -53.44 -30.76 7.59
CA LYS A 21 -54.76 -31.11 7.04
C LYS A 21 -55.38 -29.90 6.36
N PHE A 22 -55.40 -29.92 5.02
CA PHE A 22 -56.15 -28.94 4.22
C PHE A 22 -57.63 -29.30 4.15
N VAL A 23 -58.47 -28.40 4.65
CA VAL A 23 -59.91 -28.36 4.43
C VAL A 23 -60.17 -27.84 3.02
N ALA A 24 -60.88 -28.61 2.18
CA ALA A 24 -61.23 -28.21 0.83
C ALA A 24 -62.40 -27.20 0.82
N PRO A 25 -62.30 -26.07 0.09
CA PRO A 25 -63.46 -25.21 -0.15
C PRO A 25 -64.17 -25.54 -1.45
N ARG A 26 -65.50 -25.40 -1.35
CA ARG A 26 -66.56 -25.58 -2.34
C ARG A 26 -66.29 -24.82 -3.65
N ARG A 27 -66.38 -25.52 -4.79
CA ARG A 27 -66.33 -24.94 -6.15
C ARG A 27 -67.49 -23.97 -6.38
N ARG A 28 -67.17 -22.73 -6.74
CA ARG A 28 -68.10 -21.78 -7.39
C ARG A 28 -67.43 -21.32 -8.69
N SER A 29 -68.00 -21.70 -9.83
CA SER A 29 -67.46 -21.39 -11.15
C SER A 29 -67.75 -19.93 -11.49
N TRP A 30 -66.73 -19.10 -11.55
CA TRP A 30 -66.74 -17.82 -12.25
C TRP A 30 -65.76 -17.92 -13.42
N SER A 31 -66.23 -17.62 -14.63
CA SER A 31 -65.41 -17.65 -15.85
C SER A 31 -64.46 -16.45 -15.87
N PHE A 32 -63.25 -16.63 -15.34
CA PHE A 32 -62.14 -15.66 -15.35
C PHE A 32 -61.17 -15.88 -16.53
N GLY A 33 -61.59 -16.56 -17.61
CA GLY A 33 -60.71 -16.97 -18.71
C GLY A 33 -60.06 -15.81 -19.47
N SER A 34 -60.76 -14.70 -19.64
CA SER A 34 -60.28 -13.59 -20.49
C SER A 34 -59.32 -12.64 -19.76
N LEU A 35 -59.48 -12.47 -18.44
CA LEU A 35 -58.61 -11.59 -17.64
C LEU A 35 -57.28 -12.26 -17.26
N LEU A 36 -57.27 -13.59 -17.06
CA LEU A 36 -56.05 -14.36 -16.81
C LEU A 36 -55.16 -14.46 -18.05
N LEU A 37 -55.74 -14.50 -19.25
CA LEU A 37 -54.97 -14.46 -20.50
C LEU A 37 -54.28 -13.11 -20.70
N LEU A 38 -54.96 -12.00 -20.39
CA LEU A 38 -54.35 -10.66 -20.47
C LEU A 38 -53.26 -10.44 -19.42
N TYR A 39 -53.44 -10.96 -18.20
CA TYR A 39 -52.38 -10.95 -17.18
C TYR A 39 -51.20 -11.85 -17.56
N GLY A 40 -51.45 -13.02 -18.13
CA GLY A 40 -50.39 -13.93 -18.60
C GLY A 40 -49.56 -13.35 -19.74
N LEU A 41 -50.21 -12.68 -20.71
CA LEU A 41 -49.53 -12.01 -21.81
C LEU A 41 -48.77 -10.77 -21.35
N GLY A 42 -49.35 -10.00 -20.42
CA GLY A 42 -48.67 -8.88 -19.76
C GLY A 42 -47.41 -9.35 -19.03
N PHE A 43 -47.51 -10.39 -18.20
CA PHE A 43 -46.38 -10.94 -17.45
C PHE A 43 -45.25 -11.45 -18.36
N LEU A 44 -45.58 -12.15 -19.45
CA LEU A 44 -44.58 -12.62 -20.41
C LEU A 44 -43.90 -11.48 -21.19
N LEU A 45 -44.63 -10.40 -21.50
CA LEU A 45 -44.04 -9.22 -22.14
C LEU A 45 -43.14 -8.44 -21.18
N THR A 46 -43.50 -8.33 -19.90
CA THR A 46 -42.66 -7.69 -18.88
C THR A 46 -41.40 -8.50 -18.61
N GLU A 47 -41.50 -9.84 -18.50
CA GLU A 47 -40.34 -10.74 -18.38
C GLU A 47 -39.42 -10.64 -19.59
N ALA A 48 -39.96 -10.61 -20.82
CA ALA A 48 -39.16 -10.45 -22.04
C ALA A 48 -38.47 -9.07 -22.11
N PHE A 49 -39.13 -8.01 -21.65
CA PHE A 49 -38.55 -6.67 -21.60
C PHE A 49 -37.45 -6.57 -20.54
N ILE A 50 -37.66 -7.17 -19.36
CA ILE A 50 -36.66 -7.25 -18.28
C ILE A 50 -35.47 -8.10 -18.73
N PHE A 51 -35.69 -9.25 -19.39
CA PHE A 51 -34.59 -10.08 -19.93
C PHE A 51 -33.78 -9.37 -21.01
N ASN A 52 -34.42 -8.60 -21.91
CA ASN A 52 -33.70 -7.81 -22.91
C ASN A 52 -32.99 -6.59 -22.30
N PHE A 53 -33.58 -5.94 -21.30
CA PHE A 53 -32.96 -4.83 -20.57
C PHE A 53 -31.74 -5.31 -19.77
N PHE A 54 -31.81 -6.49 -19.14
CA PHE A 54 -30.64 -7.11 -18.50
C PHE A 54 -29.61 -7.65 -19.49
N ARG A 55 -30.01 -8.07 -20.71
CA ARG A 55 -29.05 -8.41 -21.78
C ARG A 55 -28.31 -7.20 -22.33
N PHE A 56 -28.90 -6.00 -22.29
CA PHE A 56 -28.26 -4.78 -22.78
C PHE A 56 -27.56 -3.95 -21.68
N SER A 57 -27.87 -4.20 -20.40
CA SER A 57 -27.29 -3.48 -19.26
C SER A 57 -26.27 -4.29 -18.44
N SER A 58 -26.01 -5.55 -18.78
CA SER A 58 -25.00 -6.38 -18.10
C SER A 58 -23.71 -6.45 -18.90
N GLY A 59 -23.06 -5.28 -19.04
CA GLY A 59 -21.65 -5.19 -19.40
C GLY A 59 -20.72 -5.44 -18.20
N SER A 60 -21.25 -5.92 -17.06
CA SER A 60 -20.44 -6.42 -15.96
C SER A 60 -19.86 -7.78 -16.37
N ARG A 61 -18.69 -7.75 -17.01
CA ARG A 61 -17.80 -8.92 -17.01
C ARG A 61 -17.57 -9.27 -15.53
N PHE A 62 -18.20 -10.35 -15.08
CA PHE A 62 -17.75 -11.03 -13.87
C PHE A 62 -16.32 -11.49 -14.18
N ILE A 63 -15.35 -10.72 -13.68
CA ILE A 63 -13.95 -11.14 -13.65
C ILE A 63 -13.92 -12.27 -12.62
N GLN A 64 -13.90 -13.51 -13.12
CA GLN A 64 -13.48 -14.63 -12.31
C GLN A 64 -12.03 -14.35 -11.93
N VAL A 65 -11.81 -13.96 -10.68
CA VAL A 65 -10.46 -13.88 -10.10
C VAL A 65 -9.90 -15.30 -10.13
N PRO A 66 -8.86 -15.59 -10.92
CA PRO A 66 -8.26 -16.91 -10.95
C PRO A 66 -7.78 -17.27 -9.53
N SER A 67 -8.07 -18.50 -9.10
CA SER A 67 -7.64 -19.06 -7.82
C SER A 67 -6.12 -19.23 -7.74
N ASP A 68 -5.46 -19.12 -8.88
CA ASP A 68 -4.07 -19.48 -9.05
C ASP A 68 -3.28 -18.18 -8.92
N SER A 69 -2.73 -18.00 -7.73
CA SER A 69 -1.75 -16.99 -7.37
C SER A 69 -0.52 -17.15 -8.25
N GLU A 70 -0.58 -16.66 -9.48
CA GLU A 70 0.64 -16.34 -10.20
C GLU A 70 1.20 -15.10 -9.54
N GLU A 71 2.33 -15.30 -8.86
CA GLU A 71 3.26 -14.27 -8.44
C GLU A 71 3.35 -13.21 -9.54
N PHE A 72 2.86 -11.99 -9.25
CA PHE A 72 2.90 -10.91 -10.22
C PHE A 72 4.31 -10.34 -10.19
N ALA A 73 5.19 -11.09 -10.83
CA ALA A 73 6.45 -10.55 -11.24
C ALA A 73 6.13 -9.56 -12.38
N LEU A 74 6.27 -8.27 -12.12
CA LEU A 74 6.63 -7.30 -13.17
C LEU A 74 8.04 -7.61 -13.70
N GLN A 75 8.37 -8.90 -13.87
CA GLN A 75 9.58 -9.40 -14.48
C GLN A 75 9.77 -8.54 -15.71
N SER A 76 10.91 -7.84 -15.73
CA SER A 76 11.35 -7.23 -16.96
C SER A 76 11.28 -8.34 -17.98
N PRO A 77 10.46 -8.22 -19.04
CA PRO A 77 10.57 -9.16 -20.14
C PRO A 77 12.06 -9.22 -20.46
N GLY A 78 12.60 -10.44 -20.61
CA GLY A 78 13.97 -10.62 -21.05
C GLY A 78 14.30 -9.58 -22.12
N LEU A 79 15.50 -9.02 -22.05
CA LEU A 79 16.03 -7.92 -22.88
C LEU A 79 16.06 -8.23 -24.41
N GLU A 80 15.11 -9.02 -24.90
CA GLU A 80 14.85 -9.30 -26.29
C GLU A 80 13.39 -8.92 -26.59
N ALA A 81 13.24 -7.73 -27.17
CA ALA A 81 12.14 -7.36 -28.04
C ALA A 81 10.72 -7.36 -27.45
N VAL A 82 10.52 -6.80 -26.24
CA VAL A 82 9.32 -5.96 -26.12
C VAL A 82 9.59 -4.75 -26.98
N ASP A 83 8.88 -4.68 -28.10
CA ASP A 83 8.72 -3.49 -28.91
C ASP A 83 8.60 -2.32 -27.91
N ILE A 84 9.65 -1.49 -27.83
CA ILE A 84 9.69 -0.31 -26.98
C ILE A 84 8.76 0.68 -27.68
N GLY A 85 7.47 0.32 -27.73
CA GLY A 85 6.38 1.17 -28.16
C GLY A 85 6.50 2.40 -27.31
N GLU A 86 6.91 3.49 -27.96
CA GLU A 86 7.33 4.78 -27.42
C GLU A 86 6.99 4.90 -25.95
N ILE A 87 7.98 4.73 -25.08
CA ILE A 87 7.87 5.20 -23.70
C ILE A 87 7.66 6.71 -23.83
N ALA A 88 6.40 7.13 -23.89
CA ALA A 88 6.04 8.53 -23.90
C ALA A 88 6.46 9.09 -22.54
N VAL A 89 7.53 9.87 -22.54
CA VAL A 89 8.01 10.61 -21.37
C VAL A 89 7.23 11.93 -21.37
N PRO A 90 6.27 12.14 -20.45
CA PRO A 90 5.64 13.43 -20.26
C PRO A 90 6.62 14.59 -20.27
N HIS A 91 6.26 15.69 -20.93
CA HIS A 91 7.16 16.85 -21.13
C HIS A 91 7.74 17.39 -19.81
N TRP A 92 6.95 17.39 -18.73
CA TRP A 92 7.41 17.83 -17.40
C TRP A 92 8.54 16.96 -16.81
N MET A 93 8.74 15.73 -17.29
CA MET A 93 9.91 14.91 -16.94
C MET A 93 11.17 15.28 -17.74
N LEU A 94 11.00 15.96 -18.88
CA LEU A 94 12.10 16.47 -19.71
C LEU A 94 12.53 17.88 -19.27
N ASP A 95 11.70 18.57 -18.49
CA ASP A 95 12.07 19.82 -17.85
C ASP A 95 13.26 19.56 -16.92
N LYS A 96 14.38 20.21 -17.24
CA LYS A 96 15.54 20.32 -16.35
C LYS A 96 15.14 21.18 -15.16
N VAL A 97 14.47 20.57 -14.19
CA VAL A 97 14.18 21.20 -12.90
C VAL A 97 15.49 21.47 -12.18
N SER A 98 15.59 22.67 -11.61
CA SER A 98 16.65 23.15 -10.73
C SER A 98 17.07 22.10 -9.69
N ASP A 99 18.36 22.06 -9.37
CA ASP A 99 18.90 21.25 -8.28
C ASP A 99 18.07 21.44 -7.01
N VAL A 100 17.78 20.33 -6.31
CA VAL A 100 17.09 20.40 -5.02
C VAL A 100 18.00 21.13 -4.03
N PRO A 101 17.50 22.18 -3.34
CA PRO A 101 18.33 22.96 -2.42
C PRO A 101 19.05 22.10 -1.38
N VAL A 102 20.26 22.52 -0.97
CA VAL A 102 21.07 21.75 0.01
C VAL A 102 20.31 21.54 1.32
N ALA A 103 19.64 22.57 1.84
CA ALA A 103 18.83 22.45 3.05
C ALA A 103 17.69 21.41 2.91
N GLU A 104 17.12 21.30 1.71
CA GLU A 104 16.06 20.33 1.45
C GLU A 104 16.59 18.89 1.49
N ARG A 105 17.78 18.67 0.92
CA ARG A 105 18.47 17.37 0.94
C ARG A 105 18.99 17.01 2.32
N GLU A 106 19.44 18.00 3.08
CA GLU A 106 19.92 17.82 4.45
C GLU A 106 18.78 17.38 5.39
N HIS A 107 17.61 18.01 5.29
CA HIS A 107 16.45 17.60 6.07
C HIS A 107 16.02 16.14 5.74
N LEU A 108 16.09 15.74 4.47
CA LEU A 108 15.89 14.32 4.12
C LEU A 108 16.94 13.41 4.79
N SER A 109 18.20 13.83 4.85
CA SER A 109 19.26 13.07 5.53
C SER A 109 18.99 12.90 7.03
N TRP A 110 18.45 13.92 7.71
CA TRP A 110 18.05 13.82 9.11
C TRP A 110 16.91 12.80 9.32
N LEU A 111 15.85 12.89 8.52
CA LEU A 111 14.74 11.93 8.57
C LEU A 111 15.24 10.50 8.29
N HIS A 112 16.19 10.34 7.36
CA HIS A 112 16.80 9.06 7.04
C HIS A 112 17.61 8.49 8.19
N ALA A 113 18.48 9.31 8.79
CA ALA A 113 19.26 8.93 9.95
C ALA A 113 18.36 8.48 11.12
N ALA A 114 17.28 9.23 11.39
CA ALA A 114 16.29 8.84 12.40
C ALA A 114 15.58 7.52 12.03
N CYS A 115 15.19 7.32 10.78
CA CYS A 115 14.53 6.09 10.34
C CYS A 115 15.41 4.85 10.58
N LEU A 116 16.72 4.97 10.33
CA LEU A 116 17.69 3.91 10.55
C LEU A 116 17.98 3.66 12.04
N ALA A 117 18.16 4.73 12.82
CA ALA A 117 18.59 4.65 14.21
C ALA A 117 17.44 4.35 15.19
N ARG A 118 16.23 4.86 14.90
CA ARG A 118 15.05 4.83 15.76
C ARG A 118 13.95 4.00 15.12
N LYS A 119 14.23 2.71 14.91
CA LYS A 119 13.35 1.79 14.16
C LYS A 119 11.94 1.64 14.74
N GLN A 120 11.81 1.84 16.04
CA GLN A 120 10.54 1.72 16.76
C GLN A 120 9.94 3.08 17.11
N ALA A 121 10.46 4.20 16.61
CA ALA A 121 9.89 5.51 16.90
C ALA A 121 8.90 5.95 15.83
N ILE A 122 7.97 6.82 16.24
CA ILE A 122 7.24 7.69 15.30
C ILE A 122 8.19 8.80 14.87
N ILE A 123 8.34 8.98 13.55
CA ILE A 123 9.22 10.00 12.97
C ILE A 123 8.37 10.93 12.12
N PRO A 124 8.02 12.12 12.64
CA PRO A 124 7.23 13.09 11.90
C PRO A 124 8.12 13.96 11.01
N TRP A 125 7.53 14.53 9.96
CA TRP A 125 8.25 15.33 8.96
C TRP A 125 8.96 16.56 9.51
N GLN A 126 8.62 17.04 10.70
CA GLN A 126 9.28 18.17 11.34
C GLN A 126 10.67 17.82 11.89
N HIS A 127 11.00 16.52 12.01
CA HIS A 127 12.29 16.10 12.53
C HIS A 127 13.44 16.50 11.60
N GLY A 128 14.42 17.25 12.14
CA GLY A 128 15.57 17.74 11.38
C GLY A 128 15.30 18.99 10.54
N ALA A 129 14.06 19.49 10.51
CA ALA A 129 13.70 20.73 9.82
C ALA A 129 14.27 21.97 10.55
N PRO A 130 14.93 22.90 9.84
CA PRO A 130 15.56 24.09 10.44
C PRO A 130 14.59 24.99 11.22
N GLU A 131 13.36 25.13 10.74
CA GLU A 131 12.34 25.96 11.36
C GLU A 131 11.85 25.43 12.72
N TYR A 132 12.04 24.14 12.99
CA TYR A 132 11.55 23.46 14.20
C TYR A 132 12.66 23.15 15.21
N SER A 133 13.90 23.56 14.95
CA SER A 133 15.06 23.25 15.81
C SER A 133 15.36 24.28 16.91
N GLN A 134 14.48 25.27 17.15
CA GLN A 134 14.73 26.30 18.15
C GLN A 134 14.76 25.75 19.58
N GLY A 135 15.97 25.49 20.09
CA GLY A 135 16.25 25.15 21.49
C GLY A 135 16.33 23.65 21.83
N GLN A 136 16.04 22.76 20.89
CA GLN A 136 16.25 21.30 21.01
C GLN A 136 17.32 20.84 20.02
N LYS A 137 18.08 19.77 20.35
CA LYS A 137 18.97 19.14 19.38
C LYS A 137 18.14 18.64 18.20
N HIS A 138 18.59 18.92 16.97
CA HIS A 138 17.94 18.47 15.73
C HIS A 138 17.61 16.96 15.78
N ASP A 139 18.50 16.16 16.38
CA ASP A 139 18.45 14.71 16.55
C ASP A 139 17.29 14.19 17.42
N ASP A 140 16.84 14.99 18.39
CA ASP A 140 15.84 14.55 19.39
C ASP A 140 14.50 15.28 19.23
N ALA A 141 14.47 16.35 18.44
CA ALA A 141 13.26 17.12 18.20
C ALA A 141 12.23 16.24 17.44
N PHE A 142 11.05 16.10 18.03
CA PHE A 142 9.84 15.47 17.47
C PHE A 142 9.86 13.95 17.24
N VAL A 143 10.96 13.24 17.43
CA VAL A 143 10.92 11.76 17.45
C VAL A 143 10.19 11.30 18.71
N LEU A 144 9.22 10.40 18.55
CA LEU A 144 8.39 9.91 19.65
C LEU A 144 8.62 8.42 19.86
N GLU A 145 9.11 8.08 21.04
CA GLU A 145 9.16 6.71 21.52
C GLU A 145 7.78 6.29 22.07
N ARG A 146 7.57 4.99 22.25
CA ARG A 146 6.28 4.40 22.64
C ARG A 146 5.64 5.04 23.88
N ASP A 147 6.44 5.35 24.89
CA ASP A 147 5.97 5.90 26.17
C ASP A 147 5.99 7.44 26.21
N ASP A 148 6.23 8.10 25.09
CA ASP A 148 6.25 9.57 25.04
C ASP A 148 4.83 10.13 25.27
N PRO A 149 4.62 11.05 26.23
CA PRO A 149 3.30 11.58 26.56
C PRO A 149 2.65 12.37 25.40
N ARG A 150 3.41 12.74 24.38
CA ARG A 150 2.93 13.48 23.21
C ARG A 150 2.37 12.57 22.11
N VAL A 151 2.51 11.25 22.23
CA VAL A 151 2.08 10.29 21.19
C VAL A 151 0.62 10.47 20.81
N LEU A 152 -0.30 10.50 21.78
CA LEU A 152 -1.73 10.58 21.48
C LEU A 152 -2.09 11.87 20.73
N GLU A 153 -1.59 13.01 21.21
CA GLU A 153 -1.81 14.31 20.58
C GLU A 153 -1.26 14.35 19.15
N GLN A 154 -0.08 13.75 18.95
CA GLN A 154 0.49 13.63 17.63
C GLN A 154 -0.43 12.77 16.76
N LEU A 155 -0.77 11.55 17.17
CA LEU A 155 -1.61 10.63 16.39
C LEU A 155 -2.94 11.27 15.93
N ARG A 156 -3.59 12.08 16.77
CA ARG A 156 -4.84 12.79 16.46
C ARG A 156 -4.76 13.81 15.32
N GLN A 157 -3.58 14.24 14.90
CA GLN A 157 -3.44 15.24 13.82
C GLN A 157 -3.94 14.73 12.46
N CYS A 158 -3.97 13.41 12.26
CA CYS A 158 -4.53 12.75 11.06
C CYS A 158 -4.17 13.46 9.74
N PRO A 159 -2.89 13.43 9.31
CA PRO A 159 -2.47 14.03 8.03
C PRO A 159 -3.20 13.44 6.82
N ASP A 160 -2.99 14.02 5.64
CA ASP A 160 -3.62 13.57 4.37
C ASP A 160 -3.25 12.12 3.98
N VAL A 161 -2.17 11.60 4.54
CA VAL A 161 -1.74 10.20 4.48
C VAL A 161 -0.85 9.94 5.68
N ASP A 162 -0.85 8.74 6.23
CA ASP A 162 0.16 8.25 7.19
C ASP A 162 0.97 7.11 6.55
N ILE A 163 2.21 6.91 7.00
CA ILE A 163 3.08 5.87 6.45
C ILE A 163 3.29 4.77 7.48
N TYR A 164 2.90 3.55 7.15
CA TYR A 164 3.26 2.38 7.95
C TYR A 164 4.61 1.83 7.50
N LEU A 165 5.58 1.79 8.41
CA LEU A 165 6.90 1.26 8.13
C LEU A 165 7.41 0.45 9.33
N PRO A 166 7.25 -0.90 9.32
CA PRO A 166 7.67 -1.75 10.42
C PRO A 166 9.19 -1.80 10.54
N ASP A 167 9.66 -2.07 11.75
CA ASP A 167 11.08 -2.07 12.12
C ASP A 167 11.93 -3.06 11.31
N GLY A 168 11.36 -4.20 10.95
CA GLY A 168 12.00 -5.25 10.16
C GLY A 168 12.48 -4.76 8.78
N ILE A 169 11.84 -3.74 8.21
CA ILE A 169 12.19 -3.19 6.89
C ILE A 169 12.79 -1.79 6.93
N ARG A 170 12.94 -1.18 8.12
CA ARG A 170 13.66 0.10 8.29
C ARG A 170 15.16 -0.11 8.06
N GLY A 171 15.55 -0.01 6.80
CA GLY A 171 16.92 -0.11 6.31
C GLY A 171 17.20 0.93 5.23
N LEU A 172 18.40 0.92 4.66
CA LEU A 172 18.88 1.98 3.76
C LEU A 172 17.92 2.29 2.61
N GLY A 173 17.38 1.27 1.94
CA GLY A 173 16.46 1.44 0.81
C GLY A 173 15.09 1.97 1.23
N TYR A 174 14.35 1.25 2.06
CA TYR A 174 13.00 1.67 2.44
C TYR A 174 12.97 2.94 3.28
N CYS A 175 13.99 3.22 4.10
CA CYS A 175 14.08 4.51 4.77
C CYS A 175 14.29 5.65 3.77
N GLU A 176 15.11 5.46 2.72
CA GLU A 176 15.31 6.48 1.68
C GLU A 176 14.00 6.85 0.99
N ASP A 177 13.20 5.83 0.68
CA ASP A 177 11.92 6.02 0.00
C ASP A 177 10.87 6.64 0.92
N ALA A 178 10.79 6.15 2.16
CA ALA A 178 9.79 6.58 3.11
C ALA A 178 9.98 8.04 3.53
N VAL A 179 11.23 8.49 3.76
CA VAL A 179 11.49 9.86 4.21
C VAL A 179 11.17 10.91 3.15
N ALA A 180 11.23 10.55 1.87
CA ALA A 180 10.79 11.42 0.80
C ALA A 180 9.28 11.70 0.92
N PHE A 181 8.47 10.67 1.11
CA PHE A 181 7.04 10.85 1.34
C PHE A 181 6.75 11.54 2.67
N THR A 182 7.46 11.15 3.75
CA THR A 182 7.35 11.81 5.06
C THR A 182 7.46 13.31 4.91
N LYS A 183 8.55 13.77 4.29
CA LYS A 183 8.82 15.18 4.11
C LYS A 183 7.79 15.86 3.21
N PHE A 184 7.64 15.41 1.96
CA PHE A 184 6.90 16.17 0.95
C PHE A 184 5.37 16.05 1.08
N LEU A 185 4.88 15.04 1.79
CA LEU A 185 3.46 14.91 2.15
C LEU A 185 3.16 15.43 3.56
N HIS A 186 4.14 16.03 4.24
CA HIS A 186 4.02 16.50 5.63
C HIS A 186 3.37 15.47 6.55
N THR A 187 3.87 14.23 6.48
CA THR A 187 3.35 13.08 7.21
C THR A 187 4.38 12.55 8.21
N ARG A 188 4.25 11.30 8.66
CA ARG A 188 5.07 10.64 9.66
C ARG A 188 5.20 9.15 9.38
N LEU A 189 6.31 8.59 9.82
CA LEU A 189 6.55 7.15 9.83
C LEU A 189 5.98 6.55 11.11
N LEU A 190 5.05 5.61 10.97
CA LEU A 190 4.42 4.88 12.07
C LEU A 190 5.03 3.48 12.20
N PRO A 191 5.54 3.10 13.38
CA PRO A 191 5.90 1.73 13.71
C PRO A 191 4.66 0.89 14.05
N LEU A 192 4.84 -0.43 14.18
CA LEU A 192 3.76 -1.38 14.50
C LEU A 192 2.96 -1.00 15.75
N TRP A 193 3.62 -0.69 16.86
CA TRP A 193 2.92 -0.37 18.10
C TRP A 193 2.03 0.88 17.95
N ALA A 194 2.41 1.86 17.11
CA ALA A 194 1.62 3.07 16.94
C ALA A 194 0.25 2.82 16.31
N VAL A 195 0.12 1.73 15.53
CA VAL A 195 -1.14 1.34 14.87
C VAL A 195 -1.85 0.16 15.53
N GLU A 196 -1.19 -0.55 16.45
CA GLU A 196 -1.75 -1.70 17.18
C GLU A 196 -2.16 -1.40 18.61
N ASP A 197 -1.42 -0.51 19.27
CA ASP A 197 -1.66 -0.24 20.68
C ASP A 197 -2.95 0.52 20.89
N LYS A 198 -3.43 0.38 22.13
CA LYS A 198 -4.50 1.20 22.68
C LYS A 198 -3.91 2.31 23.51
N PHE A 199 -4.39 3.52 23.28
CA PHE A 199 -4.01 4.72 24.02
C PHE A 199 -5.22 5.17 24.83
N TYR A 200 -5.02 5.53 26.10
CA TYR A 200 -6.10 6.11 26.89
C TYR A 200 -6.33 7.56 26.45
N ASP A 201 -7.52 7.82 25.94
CA ASP A 201 -7.97 9.14 25.51
C ASP A 201 -8.73 9.82 26.66
N PRO A 202 -8.18 10.88 27.28
CA PRO A 202 -8.84 11.56 28.40
C PRO A 202 -10.05 12.41 27.97
N GLU A 203 -10.19 12.76 26.69
CA GLU A 203 -11.34 13.52 26.18
C GLU A 203 -12.55 12.61 25.97
N LEU A 204 -12.30 11.37 25.57
CA LEU A 204 -13.33 10.36 25.34
C LEU A 204 -13.53 9.42 26.55
N ASP A 205 -12.69 9.54 27.57
CA ASP A 205 -12.62 8.68 28.76
C ASP A 205 -12.62 7.19 28.41
N ARG A 206 -11.82 6.81 27.40
CA ARG A 206 -11.72 5.42 26.93
C ARG A 206 -10.41 5.15 26.22
N GLU A 207 -10.10 3.87 26.08
CA GLU A 207 -9.04 3.43 25.18
C GLU A 207 -9.45 3.61 23.71
N VAL A 208 -8.52 4.11 22.90
CA VAL A 208 -8.65 4.29 21.45
C VAL A 208 -7.46 3.69 20.73
N MET A 209 -7.71 3.12 19.56
CA MET A 209 -6.65 2.75 18.61
C MET A 209 -6.45 3.84 17.56
N TYR A 210 -5.32 3.80 16.88
CA TYR A 210 -5.03 4.71 15.76
C TYR A 210 -6.14 4.73 14.69
N TYR A 211 -6.72 3.58 14.35
CA TYR A 211 -7.77 3.51 13.33
C TYR A 211 -9.08 4.18 13.74
N GLU A 212 -9.31 4.34 15.04
CA GLU A 212 -10.45 5.10 15.56
C GLU A 212 -10.17 6.60 15.55
N LEU A 213 -8.91 6.99 15.79
CA LEU A 213 -8.47 8.38 15.73
C LEU A 213 -8.50 8.91 14.29
N CYS A 214 -7.93 8.15 13.35
CA CYS A 214 -7.78 8.54 11.95
C CYS A 214 -8.45 7.51 11.01
N PRO A 215 -9.79 7.39 11.02
CA PRO A 215 -10.49 6.36 10.26
C PRO A 215 -10.45 6.58 8.74
N LEU A 216 -10.27 7.83 8.30
CA LEU A 216 -10.29 8.21 6.89
C LEU A 216 -8.91 8.54 6.33
N THR A 217 -7.90 8.76 7.18
CA THR A 217 -6.53 9.01 6.73
C THR A 217 -6.04 7.78 5.96
N PRO A 218 -5.67 7.89 4.67
CA PRO A 218 -5.02 6.81 3.95
C PRO A 218 -3.77 6.32 4.65
N MET A 219 -3.49 5.02 4.55
CA MET A 219 -2.20 4.47 4.98
C MET A 219 -1.38 4.06 3.76
N LEU A 220 -0.16 4.57 3.67
CA LEU A 220 0.83 4.15 2.68
C LEU A 220 1.63 2.96 3.21
N PHE A 221 1.63 1.89 2.41
CA PHE A 221 2.42 0.70 2.62
C PHE A 221 3.50 0.56 1.55
N PHE A 222 4.63 0.00 1.97
CA PHE A 222 5.76 -0.28 1.09
C PHE A 222 5.67 -1.73 0.65
N ASN A 223 5.44 -1.94 -0.64
CA ASN A 223 5.25 -3.27 -1.20
C ASN A 223 4.18 -4.09 -0.45
N HIS A 224 4.50 -5.33 -0.07
CA HIS A 224 3.61 -6.23 0.69
C HIS A 224 3.73 -6.09 2.23
N TYR A 225 4.57 -5.16 2.73
CA TYR A 225 4.90 -5.02 4.15
C TYR A 225 3.83 -4.25 4.93
N TRP A 226 2.61 -4.76 4.90
CA TRP A 226 1.47 -4.23 5.64
C TRP A 226 1.03 -5.13 6.78
N ASP A 227 1.74 -6.22 7.09
CA ASP A 227 1.50 -7.12 8.24
C ASP A 227 0.01 -7.48 8.47
N SER A 228 -0.73 -7.76 7.40
CA SER A 228 -2.18 -7.98 7.41
C SER A 228 -3.01 -6.88 8.11
N ARG A 229 -2.50 -5.64 8.23
CA ARG A 229 -3.25 -4.50 8.82
C ARG A 229 -4.62 -4.34 8.18
N PRO A 230 -4.74 -4.35 6.83
CA PRO A 230 -6.03 -4.16 6.20
C PRO A 230 -6.95 -5.39 6.26
N ASP A 231 -6.48 -6.51 6.80
CA ASP A 231 -7.29 -7.73 7.00
C ASP A 231 -7.90 -7.80 8.42
N ARG A 232 -7.49 -6.89 9.31
CA ARG A 232 -7.95 -6.87 10.71
C ARG A 232 -9.37 -6.33 10.84
N SER A 233 -10.12 -6.83 11.81
CA SER A 233 -11.49 -6.40 12.11
C SER A 233 -11.60 -4.92 12.50
N GLU A 234 -10.52 -4.37 13.05
CA GLU A 234 -10.38 -3.00 13.51
C GLU A 234 -10.06 -2.04 12.35
N TRP A 235 -9.69 -2.54 11.18
CA TRP A 235 -9.45 -1.73 9.99
C TRP A 235 -10.78 -1.18 9.44
N PRO A 236 -10.98 0.14 9.35
CA PRO A 236 -12.22 0.70 8.84
C PRO A 236 -12.39 0.33 7.36
N VAL A 237 -13.60 -0.11 6.99
CA VAL A 237 -13.91 -0.55 5.61
C VAL A 237 -13.59 0.53 4.58
N GLU A 238 -13.84 1.79 4.92
CA GLU A 238 -13.63 2.95 4.06
C GLU A 238 -12.22 3.56 4.17
N LYS A 239 -11.35 3.03 5.05
CA LYS A 239 -9.99 3.57 5.21
C LYS A 239 -9.17 3.28 3.94
N PRO A 240 -8.68 4.31 3.23
CA PRO A 240 -7.99 4.09 1.97
C PRO A 240 -6.62 3.42 2.15
N ILE A 241 -6.24 2.60 1.18
CA ILE A 241 -4.96 1.87 1.18
C ILE A 241 -4.13 2.35 0.00
N TYR A 242 -2.97 2.93 0.29
CA TYR A 242 -1.99 3.36 -0.70
C TYR A 242 -0.81 2.39 -0.68
N ILE A 243 -0.24 2.11 -1.86
CA ILE A 243 0.98 1.29 -1.95
C ILE A 243 2.06 1.97 -2.77
N MET A 244 3.30 1.77 -2.37
CA MET A 244 4.47 1.99 -3.21
C MET A 244 5.08 0.62 -3.56
N PRO A 245 4.85 0.09 -4.78
CA PRO A 245 5.34 -1.22 -5.16
C PRO A 245 6.85 -1.22 -5.38
N ASN A 246 7.51 -2.32 -4.99
CA ASN A 246 8.86 -2.61 -5.47
C ASN A 246 8.76 -3.50 -6.72
N ILE A 247 8.80 -2.86 -7.89
CA ILE A 247 8.64 -3.55 -9.17
C ILE A 247 9.79 -4.51 -9.52
N GLU A 248 10.92 -4.43 -8.82
CA GLU A 248 12.09 -5.29 -9.06
C GLU A 248 11.95 -6.65 -8.36
N MET A 249 11.17 -6.72 -7.27
CA MET A 249 11.07 -7.93 -6.44
C MET A 249 9.82 -8.78 -6.72
N GLY A 250 8.86 -8.33 -7.54
CA GLY A 250 7.75 -9.18 -8.00
C GLY A 250 6.82 -9.74 -6.89
N GLU A 251 6.85 -9.18 -5.69
CA GLU A 251 6.21 -9.78 -4.50
C GLU A 251 4.73 -9.43 -4.32
N LEU A 252 4.22 -8.40 -5.00
CA LEU A 252 2.79 -8.05 -4.95
C LEU A 252 2.00 -8.92 -5.90
N THR A 253 0.75 -9.24 -5.56
CA THR A 253 -0.17 -10.04 -6.39
C THR A 253 -1.25 -9.18 -7.04
N ALA A 254 -1.98 -9.72 -8.04
CA ALA A 254 -3.15 -9.06 -8.63
C ALA A 254 -4.19 -8.65 -7.57
N LYS A 255 -4.40 -9.52 -6.56
CA LYS A 255 -5.32 -9.26 -5.45
C LYS A 255 -4.89 -8.01 -4.67
N ASP A 256 -3.61 -7.81 -4.48
CA ASP A 256 -3.07 -6.65 -3.77
C ASP A 256 -3.36 -5.37 -4.54
N TYR A 257 -3.09 -5.34 -5.85
CA TYR A 257 -3.41 -4.18 -6.69
C TYR A 257 -4.91 -3.88 -6.81
N TRP A 258 -5.79 -4.89 -6.75
CA TRP A 258 -7.24 -4.64 -6.75
C TRP A 258 -7.78 -4.13 -5.42
N ARG A 259 -7.04 -4.27 -4.33
CA ARG A 259 -7.47 -3.85 -2.97
C ARG A 259 -7.14 -2.41 -2.64
N VAL A 260 -6.23 -1.77 -3.38
CA VAL A 260 -5.72 -0.43 -3.08
C VAL A 260 -6.51 0.66 -3.79
N ASP A 261 -6.43 1.86 -3.25
CA ASP A 261 -7.05 3.07 -3.83
C ASP A 261 -6.01 3.90 -4.60
N VAL A 262 -4.72 3.79 -4.24
CA VAL A 262 -3.62 4.49 -4.92
C VAL A 262 -2.37 3.63 -5.04
N VAL A 263 -1.71 3.71 -6.20
CA VAL A 263 -0.38 3.15 -6.46
C VAL A 263 0.61 4.27 -6.76
N LEU A 264 1.67 4.36 -5.95
CA LEU A 264 2.74 5.36 -6.08
C LEU A 264 3.96 4.72 -6.75
N CYS A 265 4.10 4.96 -8.05
CA CYS A 265 5.15 4.40 -8.87
C CYS A 265 6.40 5.29 -8.88
N ARG A 266 7.56 4.77 -8.46
CA ARG A 266 8.84 5.51 -8.47
C ARG A 266 9.52 5.58 -9.83
N THR A 267 9.13 4.71 -10.76
CA THR A 267 9.70 4.64 -12.11
C THR A 267 8.61 4.84 -13.14
N LEU A 268 8.98 5.42 -14.29
CA LEU A 268 8.06 5.55 -15.42
C LEU A 268 7.57 4.18 -15.92
N SER A 269 8.46 3.18 -15.86
CA SER A 269 8.11 1.79 -16.18
C SER A 269 6.99 1.26 -15.27
N CYS A 270 7.08 1.49 -13.95
CA CYS A 270 6.00 1.15 -13.02
C CYS A 270 4.69 1.83 -13.42
N ASP A 271 4.71 3.16 -13.61
CA ASP A 271 3.50 3.94 -13.90
C ASP A 271 2.79 3.41 -15.16
N GLN A 272 3.54 3.19 -16.24
CA GLN A 272 3.00 2.69 -17.49
C GLN A 272 2.52 1.25 -17.39
N ARG A 273 3.30 0.35 -16.76
CA ARG A 273 2.93 -1.06 -16.64
C ARG A 273 1.69 -1.24 -15.78
N VAL A 274 1.62 -0.59 -14.61
CA VAL A 274 0.46 -0.69 -13.72
C VAL A 274 -0.79 -0.09 -14.36
N LYS A 275 -0.70 1.06 -15.05
CA LYS A 275 -1.84 1.63 -15.77
C LYS A 275 -2.34 0.72 -16.90
N ARG A 276 -1.44 0.14 -17.69
CA ARG A 276 -1.79 -0.82 -18.75
C ARG A 276 -2.45 -2.06 -18.16
N TRP A 277 -1.89 -2.57 -17.06
CA TRP A 277 -2.45 -3.72 -16.35
C TRP A 277 -3.87 -3.46 -15.85
N TYR A 278 -4.13 -2.34 -15.16
CA TYR A 278 -5.50 -1.96 -14.75
C TYR A 278 -6.46 -1.78 -15.93
N ALA A 279 -5.98 -1.34 -17.09
CA ALA A 279 -6.79 -1.24 -18.30
C ALA A 279 -7.12 -2.62 -18.91
N GLN A 280 -6.24 -3.61 -18.74
CA GLN A 280 -6.39 -4.98 -19.24
C GLN A 280 -7.23 -5.85 -18.29
N GLU A 281 -6.83 -5.91 -17.02
CA GLU A 281 -7.40 -6.81 -16.00
C GLU A 281 -8.57 -6.19 -15.24
N GLY A 282 -8.81 -4.89 -15.41
CA GLY A 282 -9.85 -4.15 -14.72
C GLY A 282 -9.37 -3.50 -13.42
N ASN A 283 -10.08 -2.46 -13.01
CA ASN A 283 -9.76 -1.62 -11.86
C ASN A 283 -11.00 -1.49 -10.95
N PRO A 284 -11.30 -2.51 -10.12
CA PRO A 284 -12.55 -2.60 -9.37
C PRO A 284 -12.70 -1.50 -8.31
N ARG A 285 -11.59 -0.99 -7.76
CA ARG A 285 -11.59 0.14 -6.80
C ARG A 285 -11.37 1.50 -7.44
N ASN A 286 -11.30 1.58 -8.78
CA ASN A 286 -10.95 2.80 -9.49
C ASN A 286 -9.64 3.45 -8.98
N ALA A 287 -8.69 2.58 -8.61
CA ALA A 287 -7.39 2.94 -8.08
C ALA A 287 -6.67 3.93 -8.99
N LYS A 288 -6.01 4.93 -8.40
CA LYS A 288 -5.22 5.92 -9.14
C LYS A 288 -3.75 5.55 -9.12
N VAL A 289 -3.10 5.67 -10.27
CA VAL A 289 -1.66 5.41 -10.40
C VAL A 289 -0.96 6.74 -10.62
N PHE A 290 -0.04 7.07 -9.72
CA PHE A 290 0.78 8.28 -9.80
C PHE A 290 2.24 7.90 -10.01
N TYR A 291 2.87 8.54 -10.98
CA TYR A 291 4.32 8.57 -11.06
C TYR A 291 4.87 9.59 -10.05
N THR A 292 5.80 9.15 -9.23
CA THR A 292 6.42 9.92 -8.16
C THR A 292 7.91 10.08 -8.44
N ARG A 293 8.42 11.29 -8.27
CA ARG A 293 9.84 11.61 -8.43
C ARG A 293 10.36 12.12 -7.10
N HIS A 294 11.37 11.45 -6.56
CA HIS A 294 12.00 11.84 -5.30
C HIS A 294 13.46 12.22 -5.56
N THR A 295 13.97 13.14 -4.75
CA THR A 295 15.42 13.38 -4.65
C THR A 295 16.00 12.44 -3.61
N SER A 296 17.29 12.16 -3.73
CA SER A 296 18.02 11.40 -2.73
C SER A 296 18.52 12.29 -1.59
N THR A 297 18.72 11.66 -0.44
CA THR A 297 19.45 12.21 0.71
C THR A 297 20.87 12.61 0.31
N ASP A 298 21.46 13.56 1.05
CA ASP A 298 22.88 13.90 0.93
C ASP A 298 23.66 13.34 2.13
N ILE A 299 23.88 12.02 2.13
CA ILE A 299 24.57 11.33 3.23
C ILE A 299 26.00 11.85 3.39
N ALA A 300 26.65 12.29 2.31
CA ALA A 300 28.02 12.79 2.36
C ALA A 300 28.07 14.15 3.06
N ASN A 301 27.21 15.09 2.66
CA ASN A 301 27.10 16.39 3.31
C ASN A 301 26.62 16.25 4.76
N HIS A 302 25.67 15.36 5.01
CA HIS A 302 25.19 15.08 6.36
C HIS A 302 26.31 14.55 7.27
N ALA A 303 27.15 13.63 6.77
CA ALA A 303 28.32 13.16 7.51
C ALA A 303 29.31 14.29 7.82
N VAL A 304 29.53 15.22 6.89
CA VAL A 304 30.35 16.43 7.12
C VAL A 304 29.74 17.29 8.22
N GLN A 305 28.42 17.51 8.23
CA GLN A 305 27.76 18.28 9.28
C GLN A 305 27.87 17.62 10.65
N MET A 306 27.75 16.29 10.71
CA MET A 306 27.78 15.54 11.97
C MET A 306 29.19 15.35 12.54
N LEU A 307 30.20 15.16 11.69
CA LEU A 307 31.55 14.79 12.10
C LEU A 307 32.56 15.93 11.94
N GLY A 308 32.19 17.01 11.26
CA GLY A 308 33.07 18.11 10.88
C GLY A 308 33.83 17.85 9.58
N GLU A 309 34.13 18.94 8.85
CA GLU A 309 34.85 18.93 7.57
C GLU A 309 36.22 18.26 7.66
N ASP A 310 36.93 18.46 8.77
CA ASP A 310 38.26 17.88 8.99
C ASP A 310 38.23 16.34 9.12
N THR A 311 37.08 15.78 9.51
CA THR A 311 36.92 14.32 9.71
C THR A 311 36.53 13.62 8.41
N VAL A 312 35.78 14.28 7.53
CA VAL A 312 35.22 13.67 6.31
C VAL A 312 35.95 14.21 5.08
N LYS A 313 36.87 13.41 4.54
CA LYS A 313 37.61 13.79 3.33
C LYS A 313 36.72 13.70 2.08
N PRO A 314 36.79 14.69 1.16
CA PRO A 314 36.15 14.59 -0.15
C PRO A 314 36.61 13.34 -0.90
N LYS A 315 35.68 12.66 -1.57
CA LYS A 315 36.02 11.50 -2.42
C LYS A 315 36.77 11.96 -3.67
N SER A 316 37.91 11.36 -3.96
CA SER A 316 38.70 11.64 -5.17
C SER A 316 38.33 10.67 -6.30
N PHE A 317 37.61 11.18 -7.31
CA PHE A 317 37.22 10.39 -8.49
C PHE A 317 38.33 10.23 -9.53
N SER A 318 39.55 10.71 -9.27
CA SER A 318 40.67 10.58 -10.22
C SER A 318 41.13 9.12 -10.41
N LYS A 319 40.83 8.25 -9.44
CA LYS A 319 41.12 6.81 -9.51
C LYS A 319 39.96 5.99 -8.96
N VAL A 320 38.99 5.71 -9.82
CA VAL A 320 37.85 4.83 -9.51
C VAL A 320 38.29 3.37 -9.69
N ARG A 321 37.99 2.51 -8.72
CA ARG A 321 38.17 1.06 -8.82
C ARG A 321 36.80 0.41 -8.73
N PHE A 322 36.48 -0.48 -9.66
CA PHE A 322 35.25 -1.26 -9.59
C PHE A 322 35.54 -2.56 -8.86
N THR A 323 34.83 -2.81 -7.77
CA THR A 323 34.88 -4.08 -7.04
C THR A 323 33.59 -4.83 -7.34
N HIS A 324 33.73 -6.03 -7.89
CA HIS A 324 32.64 -6.96 -8.06
C HIS A 324 32.49 -7.77 -6.78
N THR A 325 31.37 -7.60 -6.08
CA THR A 325 31.04 -8.41 -4.91
C THR A 325 29.80 -9.21 -5.24
N SER A 326 29.90 -10.54 -5.14
CA SER A 326 28.73 -11.41 -5.17
C SER A 326 27.85 -11.10 -3.95
N GLY A 327 26.62 -10.66 -4.19
CA GLY A 327 25.65 -10.32 -3.14
C GLY A 327 25.10 -11.55 -2.42
N ALA A 328 24.29 -11.31 -1.39
CA ALA A 328 23.63 -12.35 -0.61
C ALA A 328 22.57 -13.08 -1.46
N ARG A 329 22.45 -14.39 -1.22
CA ARG A 329 21.43 -15.26 -1.82
C ARG A 329 20.11 -15.07 -1.07
N TYR A 330 19.05 -14.74 -1.80
CA TYR A 330 17.67 -14.93 -1.32
C TYR A 330 17.11 -16.25 -1.89
N ASP A 331 16.02 -16.73 -1.28
CA ASP A 331 15.58 -18.14 -1.31
C ASP A 331 15.34 -18.74 -2.72
N ASP A 332 15.25 -17.93 -3.77
CA ASP A 332 15.06 -18.40 -5.15
C ASP A 332 16.34 -18.55 -5.99
N GLY A 333 17.52 -18.48 -5.37
CA GLY A 333 18.78 -18.81 -6.05
C GLY A 333 19.27 -17.80 -7.09
N GLN A 334 18.63 -16.63 -7.17
CA GLN A 334 19.17 -15.48 -7.89
C GLN A 334 20.26 -14.78 -7.06
N PHE A 335 21.37 -14.46 -7.71
CA PHE A 335 22.43 -13.63 -7.14
C PHE A 335 22.21 -12.19 -7.57
N ILE A 336 22.01 -11.30 -6.60
CA ILE A 336 22.16 -9.86 -6.87
C ILE A 336 23.66 -9.58 -6.97
N VAL A 337 24.10 -9.22 -8.17
CA VAL A 337 25.46 -8.74 -8.38
C VAL A 337 25.46 -7.24 -8.12
N ALA A 338 26.14 -6.83 -7.05
CA ALA A 338 26.37 -5.41 -6.79
C ALA A 338 27.78 -5.05 -7.28
N ILE A 339 27.84 -4.17 -8.29
CA ILE A 339 29.09 -3.55 -8.73
C ILE A 339 29.27 -2.27 -7.94
N TYR A 340 30.27 -2.24 -7.06
CA TYR A 340 30.59 -1.05 -6.30
C TYR A 340 31.73 -0.28 -6.96
N ALA A 341 31.52 1.01 -7.20
CA ALA A 341 32.61 1.93 -7.46
C ALA A 341 33.28 2.30 -6.12
N VAL A 342 34.47 1.77 -5.87
CA VAL A 342 35.32 2.17 -4.77
C VAL A 342 36.12 3.40 -5.21
N VAL A 343 35.82 4.51 -4.56
CA VAL A 343 36.50 5.79 -4.74
C VAL A 343 37.43 5.98 -3.55
N SER A 344 38.72 6.12 -3.82
CA SER A 344 39.73 6.30 -2.76
C SER A 344 39.71 7.76 -2.29
N GLY A 345 39.72 8.00 -0.98
CA GLY A 345 39.89 9.33 -0.38
C GLY A 345 41.34 9.67 -0.12
#